data_AF-A0A7W1YQP3-F1
#
_entry.id   AF-A0A7W1YQP3-F1
#
_cell.length_a   1.000
_cell.length_b   1.000
_cell.length_c   1.000
_cell.angle_alpha   90.00
_cell.angle_beta   90.00
_cell.angle_gamma   90.00
#
_symmetry.space_group_name_H-M   'P 1'
#
loop_
_entity.id
_entity.type
_entity.pdbx_description
1 polymer ?
#
loop_
_entity_poly.entity_id
_entity_poly.type
_entity_poly.pdbx_seq_one_letter_code
_entity_poly.pdbx_strand_id
1 'polypeptide(L)'
;MAVMIKVPDELQEQLQQRAEIEHRSVEEVTLGLLQDALERTELFPTVDDVVARIKAIGPNPDNVRPAQGSLADALRNGMSTAPFDLAQWTSEWAAVETEIRDMR
;
A
#
# COMPACT_ATOMS: atom_id res chain seq x y z
N MET A 1 -33.38 13.18 -14.85
CA MET A 1 -33.42 13.40 -13.39
C MET A 1 -32.03 13.85 -12.96
N ALA A 2 -31.90 14.94 -12.20
CA ALA A 2 -30.61 15.44 -11.75
C ALA A 2 -30.32 14.89 -10.34
N VAL A 3 -29.14 14.30 -10.13
CA VAL A 3 -28.66 13.85 -8.82
C VAL A 3 -27.65 14.87 -8.33
N MET A 4 -27.89 15.46 -7.16
CA MET A 4 -26.99 16.43 -6.56
C MET A 4 -26.00 15.69 -5.65
N ILE A 5 -24.73 15.68 -6.02
CA ILE A 5 -23.65 15.06 -5.26
C ILE A 5 -22.87 16.18 -4.56
N LYS A 6 -22.79 16.14 -3.22
CA LYS A 6 -21.93 17.05 -2.47
C LYS A 6 -20.52 16.50 -2.46
N VAL A 7 -19.58 17.29 -2.94
CA VAL A 7 -18.16 16.97 -2.98
C VAL A 7 -17.49 17.64 -1.76
N PRO A 8 -16.58 16.95 -1.04
CA PRO A 8 -15.77 17.56 0.02
C PRO A 8 -14.99 18.79 -0.45
N ASP A 9 -14.82 19.78 0.42
CA ASP A 9 -14.18 21.07 0.09
C ASP A 9 -12.77 20.91 -0.50
N GLU A 10 -11.99 19.94 0.01
CA GLU A 10 -10.64 19.62 -0.46
C GLU A 10 -10.61 19.15 -1.93
N LEU A 11 -11.65 18.44 -2.36
CA LEU A 11 -11.78 17.96 -3.74
C LEU A 11 -12.32 19.07 -4.66
N GLN A 12 -13.12 19.99 -4.12
CA GLN A 12 -13.60 21.15 -4.87
C GLN A 12 -12.43 22.05 -5.30
N GLU A 13 -11.47 22.31 -4.39
CA GLU A 13 -10.25 23.08 -4.74
C GLU A 13 -9.41 22.41 -5.83
N GLN A 14 -9.24 21.08 -5.74
CA GLN A 14 -8.48 20.33 -6.74
C GLN A 14 -9.17 20.30 -8.11
N LEU A 15 -10.49 20.17 -8.14
CA LEU A 15 -11.27 20.21 -9.37
C LEU A 15 -11.24 21.61 -10.00
N GLN A 16 -11.29 22.66 -9.18
CA GLN A 16 -11.18 24.05 -9.63
C GLN A 16 -9.82 24.31 -10.30
N GLN A 17 -8.71 23.94 -9.64
CA GLN A 17 -7.37 24.09 -10.20
C GLN A 17 -7.22 23.32 -11.52
N ARG A 18 -7.77 22.12 -11.59
CA ARG A 18 -7.71 21.29 -12.79
C ARG A 18 -8.56 21.85 -13.93
N ALA A 19 -9.73 22.37 -13.63
CA ALA A 19 -10.61 23.06 -14.59
C ALA A 19 -9.93 24.30 -15.19
N GLU A 20 -9.18 25.05 -14.39
CA GLU A 20 -8.40 26.20 -14.85
C GLU A 20 -7.26 25.79 -15.80
N ILE A 21 -6.54 24.70 -15.47
CA ILE A 21 -5.45 24.17 -16.31
C ILE A 21 -5.99 23.62 -17.64
N GLU A 22 -7.13 22.93 -17.60
CA GLU A 22 -7.73 22.31 -18.78
C GLU A 22 -8.64 23.29 -19.57
N HIS A 23 -8.82 24.52 -19.09
CA HIS A 23 -9.74 25.54 -19.64
C HIS A 23 -11.18 25.03 -19.83
N ARG A 24 -11.66 24.23 -18.87
CA ARG A 24 -13.01 23.64 -18.88
C ARG A 24 -13.78 24.05 -17.65
N SER A 25 -15.08 23.78 -17.63
CA SER A 25 -15.88 23.95 -16.41
C SER A 25 -15.57 22.84 -15.41
N VAL A 26 -15.77 23.13 -14.13
CA VAL A 26 -15.59 22.16 -13.04
C VAL A 26 -16.52 20.96 -13.24
N GLU A 27 -17.74 21.20 -13.73
CA GLU A 27 -18.72 20.17 -14.02
C GLU A 27 -18.26 19.22 -15.14
N GLU A 28 -17.65 19.76 -16.21
CA GLU A 28 -17.14 18.95 -17.31
C GLU A 28 -15.96 18.08 -16.90
N VAL A 29 -15.04 18.63 -16.09
CA VAL A 29 -13.91 17.87 -15.55
C VAL A 29 -14.40 16.79 -14.60
N THR A 30 -15.38 17.11 -13.75
CA THR A 30 -15.98 16.16 -12.80
C THR A 30 -16.69 15.02 -13.54
N LEU A 31 -17.46 15.35 -14.59
CA LEU A 31 -18.12 14.34 -15.43
C LEU A 31 -17.10 13.45 -16.14
N GLY A 32 -16.03 14.02 -16.69
CA GLY A 32 -14.96 13.25 -17.31
C GLY A 32 -14.29 12.28 -16.33
N LEU A 33 -13.98 12.74 -15.12
CA LEU A 33 -13.39 11.89 -14.08
C LEU A 33 -14.33 10.78 -13.60
N LEU A 34 -15.62 11.07 -13.43
CA LEU A 34 -16.62 10.07 -13.06
C LEU A 34 -16.81 9.04 -14.18
N GLN A 35 -16.82 9.47 -15.43
CA GLN A 35 -16.92 8.59 -16.59
C GLN A 35 -15.68 7.70 -16.70
N ASP A 36 -14.48 8.28 -16.60
CA ASP A 36 -13.22 7.53 -16.54
C ASP A 36 -13.21 6.53 -15.39
N ALA A 37 -13.70 6.90 -14.21
CA ALA A 37 -13.74 6.00 -13.05
C ALA A 37 -14.71 4.83 -13.26
N LEU A 38 -15.87 5.09 -13.85
CA LEU A 38 -16.84 4.06 -14.21
C LEU A 38 -16.30 3.12 -15.29
N GLU A 39 -15.64 3.66 -16.32
CA GLU A 39 -14.99 2.87 -17.37
C GLU A 39 -13.78 2.07 -16.84
N ARG A 40 -13.09 2.58 -15.82
CA ARG A 40 -11.98 1.90 -15.14
C ARG A 40 -12.39 0.97 -14.00
N THR A 41 -13.68 0.84 -13.69
CA THR A 41 -14.16 -0.08 -12.64
C THR A 41 -13.82 -1.55 -12.96
N GLU A 42 -13.56 -1.86 -14.23
CA GLU A 42 -13.08 -3.17 -14.73
C GLU A 42 -11.56 -3.38 -14.62
N LEU A 43 -10.79 -2.37 -14.17
CA LEU A 43 -9.32 -2.38 -14.20
C LEU A 43 -8.72 -2.21 -12.80
N PHE A 44 -9.21 -2.94 -11.81
CA PHE A 44 -8.36 -3.26 -10.67
C PHE A 44 -7.35 -4.30 -11.15
N PRO A 45 -6.04 -3.99 -11.23
CA PRO A 45 -5.06 -4.97 -11.63
C PRO A 45 -5.17 -6.14 -10.66
N THR A 46 -5.21 -7.36 -11.20
CA THR A 46 -5.13 -8.54 -10.36
C THR A 46 -3.82 -8.50 -9.57
N VAL A 47 -3.76 -9.22 -8.45
CA VAL A 47 -2.50 -9.32 -7.68
C VAL A 47 -1.35 -9.77 -8.59
N ASP A 48 -1.63 -10.65 -9.54
CA ASP A 48 -0.65 -11.12 -10.52
C ASP A 48 -0.18 -10.00 -11.47
N ASP A 49 -1.08 -9.11 -11.93
CA ASP A 49 -0.72 -7.94 -12.75
C ASP A 49 0.18 -6.97 -11.98
N VAL A 50 -0.11 -6.76 -10.69
CA VAL A 50 0.72 -5.92 -9.81
C VAL A 50 2.10 -6.56 -9.63
N VAL A 51 2.16 -7.87 -9.39
CA VAL A 51 3.43 -8.60 -9.24
C VAL A 51 4.24 -8.59 -10.53
N ALA A 52 3.61 -8.77 -11.69
CA ALA A 52 4.27 -8.70 -12.98
C ALA A 52 4.87 -7.31 -13.22
N ARG A 53 4.14 -6.26 -12.86
CA ARG A 53 4.59 -4.87 -13.00
C ARG A 53 5.74 -4.53 -12.05
N ILE A 54 5.70 -5.03 -10.81
CA ILE A 54 6.81 -4.89 -9.84
C ILE A 54 8.07 -5.62 -10.35
N LYS A 55 7.92 -6.84 -10.86
CA LYS A 55 9.04 -7.60 -11.45
C LYS A 55 9.65 -6.88 -12.66
N ALA A 56 8.83 -6.21 -13.47
CA ALA A 56 9.28 -5.49 -14.66
C ALA A 56 10.07 -4.20 -14.38
N ILE A 57 9.90 -3.58 -13.20
CA ILE A 57 10.66 -2.38 -12.79
C ILE A 57 12.16 -2.71 -12.59
N GLY A 58 12.48 -3.99 -12.36
CA GLY A 58 13.84 -4.43 -12.06
C GLY A 58 14.30 -3.98 -10.68
N PRO A 59 15.46 -4.48 -10.20
CA PRO A 59 16.01 -4.06 -8.92
C PRO A 59 16.40 -2.58 -8.99
N ASN A 60 15.83 -1.78 -8.08
CA ASN A 60 16.21 -0.37 -7.95
C ASN A 60 17.73 -0.31 -7.63
N PRO A 61 18.57 0.29 -8.49
CA PRO A 61 20.01 0.36 -8.28
C PRO A 61 20.38 1.09 -6.99
N ASP A 62 19.56 2.03 -6.51
CA ASP A 62 19.77 2.72 -5.22
C ASP A 62 19.54 1.80 -4.01
N ASN A 63 18.79 0.71 -4.18
CA ASN A 63 18.60 -0.34 -3.17
C ASN A 63 19.66 -1.45 -3.26
N VAL A 64 20.46 -1.49 -4.33
CA VAL A 64 21.57 -2.44 -4.45
C VAL A 64 22.78 -1.85 -3.76
N ARG A 65 22.84 -1.97 -2.43
CA ARG A 65 24.03 -1.62 -1.68
C ARG A 65 25.07 -2.74 -1.81
N PRO A 66 26.31 -2.44 -2.24
CA PRO A 66 27.40 -3.40 -2.17
C PRO A 66 27.51 -3.93 -0.73
N ALA A 67 27.60 -5.25 -0.58
CA ALA A 67 27.77 -5.85 0.74
C ALA A 67 29.05 -5.28 1.37
N GLN A 68 28.91 -4.57 2.50
CA GLN A 68 30.03 -3.92 3.20
C GLN A 68 30.92 -4.93 3.97
N GLY A 69 30.68 -6.23 3.79
CA GLY A 69 31.40 -7.29 4.47
C GLY A 69 31.00 -8.67 3.98
N SER A 70 31.73 -9.66 4.48
CA SER A 70 31.46 -11.08 4.23
C SER A 70 30.18 -11.51 4.96
N LEU A 71 29.21 -12.04 4.21
CA LEU A 71 28.01 -12.66 4.80
C LEU A 71 28.38 -13.76 5.79
N ALA A 72 29.46 -14.51 5.52
CA ALA A 72 29.93 -15.56 6.41
C ALA A 72 30.42 -15.01 7.77
N ASP A 73 31.07 -13.84 7.77
CA ASP A 73 31.52 -13.20 9.01
C ASP A 73 30.35 -12.53 9.74
N ALA A 74 29.39 -11.95 9.00
CA ALA A 74 28.16 -11.43 9.58
C ALA A 74 27.32 -12.54 10.25
N LEU A 75 27.24 -13.74 9.65
CA LEU A 75 26.53 -14.87 10.23
C LEU A 75 27.26 -15.49 11.42
N ARG A 76 28.61 -15.51 11.41
CA ARG A 76 29.41 -15.93 12.57
C ARG A 76 29.26 -15.00 13.76
N ASN A 77 29.15 -13.69 13.51
CA ASN A 77 29.11 -12.66 14.56
C ASN A 77 27.69 -12.22 14.95
N GLY A 78 26.69 -12.46 14.09
CA GLY A 78 25.33 -11.93 14.21
C GLY A 78 24.31 -12.89 14.84
N MET A 79 24.65 -14.17 15.00
CA MET A 79 23.87 -15.07 15.85
C MET A 79 24.14 -14.69 17.30
N SER A 80 23.39 -13.70 17.80
CA SER A 80 23.23 -13.50 19.22
C SER A 80 22.69 -14.81 19.80
N THR A 81 23.50 -15.48 20.59
CA THR A 81 23.16 -16.68 21.36
C THR A 81 22.30 -16.34 22.57
N ALA A 82 21.50 -15.26 22.49
CA ALA A 82 20.50 -14.99 23.51
C ALA A 82 19.62 -16.25 23.61
N PRO A 83 19.59 -16.92 24.77
CA PRO A 83 18.79 -18.12 24.92
C PRO A 83 17.33 -17.75 24.65
N PHE A 84 16.72 -18.42 23.67
CA PHE A 84 15.30 -18.28 23.40
C PHE A 84 14.53 -18.91 24.56
N ASP A 85 13.80 -18.09 25.32
CA ASP A 85 12.96 -18.57 26.42
C ASP A 85 11.64 -19.13 25.86
N LEU A 86 11.66 -20.43 25.59
CA LEU A 86 10.49 -21.16 25.12
C LEU A 86 9.33 -21.12 26.12
N ALA A 87 9.62 -21.05 27.43
CA ALA A 87 8.58 -21.05 28.46
C ALA A 87 7.86 -19.70 28.49
N GLN A 88 8.61 -18.59 28.41
CA GLN A 88 8.03 -17.25 28.28
C GLN A 88 7.17 -17.16 27.02
N TRP A 89 7.70 -17.57 25.86
CA TRP A 89 6.99 -17.54 24.59
C TRP A 89 5.67 -18.33 24.65
N THR A 90 5.69 -19.52 25.25
CA THR A 90 4.49 -20.37 25.36
C THR A 90 3.43 -19.72 26.26
N SER A 91 3.85 -19.05 27.34
CA SER A 91 2.94 -18.32 28.24
C SER A 91 2.29 -17.13 27.54
N GLU A 92 3.07 -16.35 26.79
CA GLU A 92 2.56 -15.20 26.04
C GLU A 92 1.60 -15.64 24.94
N TRP A 93 1.92 -16.73 24.23
CA TRP A 93 1.05 -17.29 23.20
C TRP A 93 -0.29 -17.79 23.75
N ALA A 94 -0.29 -18.46 24.91
CA ALA A 94 -1.51 -18.92 25.56
C ALA A 94 -2.45 -17.77 25.98
N ALA A 95 -1.89 -16.62 26.37
CA ALA A 95 -2.67 -15.42 26.67
C ALA A 95 -3.38 -14.88 25.41
N VAL A 96 -2.67 -14.80 24.30
CA VAL A 96 -3.24 -14.39 23.00
C VAL A 96 -4.30 -15.36 22.52
N GLU A 97 -4.09 -16.67 22.65
CA GLU A 97 -5.11 -17.68 22.28
C GLU A 97 -6.38 -17.57 23.12
N THR A 98 -6.27 -17.13 24.37
CA THR A 98 -7.42 -16.90 25.24
C THR A 98 -8.18 -15.65 24.79
N GLU A 99 -7.48 -14.55 24.51
CA GLU A 99 -8.08 -13.31 24.01
C GLU A 99 -8.84 -13.54 22.69
N ILE A 100 -8.25 -14.27 21.74
CA ILE A 100 -8.88 -14.59 20.46
C ILE A 100 -10.14 -15.45 20.65
N ARG A 101 -10.12 -16.36 21.64
CA ARG A 101 -11.25 -17.22 21.95
C ARG A 101 -12.40 -16.43 22.57
N ASP A 102 -12.09 -15.49 23.45
CA ASP A 102 -13.09 -14.64 24.12
C ASP A 102 -13.68 -13.58 23.18
N MET A 103 -12.99 -13.26 22.07
CA MET A 103 -13.51 -12.41 20.99
C MET A 103 -14.48 -13.11 20.03
N ARG A 104 -14.63 -14.44 20.11
CA ARG A 104 -15.47 -15.24 19.21
C ARG A 104 -16.80 -15.62 19.85
#